data_AF-A0A2R6KIP6-F1
#
_entry.id   AF-A0A2R6KIP6-F1
#
_cell.length_a   1.000
_cell.length_b   1.000
_cell.length_c   1.000
_cell.angle_alpha   90.00
_cell.angle_beta   90.00
_cell.angle_gamma   90.00
#
_symmetry.space_group_name_H-M   'P 1'
#
loop_
_entity.id
_entity.type
_entity.pdbx_description
1 polymer ?
#
loop_
_entity_poly.entity_id
_entity_poly.type
_entity_poly.pdbx_seq_one_letter_code
_entity_poly.pdbx_strand_id
1 'polypeptide(L)'
;MTDATAGGCDTAVCETMPITPRHDRFVRTSATRVRGPSRRSVPASRNAVPFYERHRDERVAERTREFGGGVEGTVVEFRKDLSAGD
;
A
#
# COMPACT_ATOMS: atom_id res chain seq x y z
N MET A 1 -25.00 -38.34 -16.17
CA MET A 1 -25.38 -38.57 -14.76
C MET A 1 -24.11 -38.49 -13.93
N THR A 2 -24.16 -37.71 -12.83
CA THR A 2 -23.25 -37.71 -11.65
C THR A 2 -21.76 -37.37 -11.89
N ASP A 3 -21.03 -36.64 -11.06
CA ASP A 3 -21.27 -35.82 -9.86
C ASP A 3 -19.91 -35.19 -9.46
N ALA A 4 -19.96 -34.24 -8.52
CA ALA A 4 -18.95 -33.82 -7.54
C ALA A 4 -17.56 -33.31 -7.99
N THR A 5 -17.14 -32.08 -7.66
CA THR A 5 -16.96 -31.42 -6.34
C THR A 5 -15.60 -31.69 -5.70
N ALA A 6 -14.84 -30.60 -5.62
CA ALA A 6 -13.95 -30.13 -4.55
C ALA A 6 -13.01 -31.10 -3.79
N GLY A 7 -11.75 -30.68 -3.74
CA GLY A 7 -11.20 -30.16 -2.48
C GLY A 7 -10.44 -31.14 -1.57
N GLY A 8 -9.37 -30.60 -0.99
CA GLY A 8 -8.74 -31.10 0.24
C GLY A 8 -7.27 -31.47 0.04
N CYS A 9 -6.30 -30.70 0.52
CA CYS A 9 -5.93 -30.39 1.91
C CYS A 9 -4.96 -31.41 2.53
N ASP A 10 -3.86 -30.84 3.05
CA ASP A 10 -3.19 -31.19 4.30
C ASP A 10 -2.52 -32.56 4.45
N THR A 11 -1.23 -32.57 4.79
CA THR A 11 -0.77 -32.57 6.20
C THR A 11 0.72 -32.93 6.25
N ALA A 12 1.47 -32.14 7.02
CA ALA A 12 2.90 -32.24 7.27
C ALA A 12 3.31 -33.53 8.00
N VAL A 13 4.51 -34.07 7.69
CA VAL A 13 5.37 -34.77 8.67
C VAL A 13 6.87 -34.63 8.32
N CYS A 14 7.59 -34.01 9.26
CA CYS A 14 8.95 -34.21 9.76
C CYS A 14 10.23 -34.11 8.90
N GLU A 15 11.04 -33.15 9.35
CA GLU A 15 12.45 -33.28 9.79
C GLU A 15 13.51 -33.75 8.80
N THR A 16 14.42 -32.85 8.43
CA THR A 16 15.87 -33.02 8.65
C THR A 16 16.58 -31.66 8.55
N MET A 17 17.13 -31.14 9.65
CA MET A 17 18.34 -30.30 9.63
C MET A 17 19.51 -31.21 10.00
N PRO A 18 20.79 -30.92 9.67
CA PRO A 18 21.43 -29.67 9.22
C PRO A 18 21.98 -29.86 7.78
N ILE A 19 22.68 -28.96 7.08
CA ILE A 19 24.11 -28.61 7.18
C ILE A 19 24.33 -27.35 6.31
N THR A 20 24.95 -26.30 6.82
CA THR A 20 25.67 -25.30 5.99
C THR A 20 27.15 -25.71 6.05
N PRO A 21 27.98 -25.56 4.98
CA PRO A 21 28.24 -24.22 4.43
C PRO A 21 28.76 -24.12 2.97
N ARG A 22 28.80 -22.87 2.47
CA ARG A 22 29.61 -22.34 1.35
C ARG A 22 29.32 -22.88 -0.07
N HIS A 23 28.62 -22.07 -0.86
CA HIS A 23 29.27 -21.36 -1.97
C HIS A 23 28.53 -20.06 -2.23
N ASP A 24 29.31 -18.99 -2.19
CA ASP A 24 28.98 -17.61 -2.45
C ASP A 24 28.49 -17.46 -3.90
N ARG A 25 27.21 -17.76 -4.14
CA ARG A 25 26.54 -17.37 -5.37
C ARG A 25 25.89 -16.02 -5.08
N PHE A 26 26.69 -14.97 -5.24
CA PHE A 26 26.22 -13.60 -5.31
C PHE A 26 25.18 -13.53 -6.44
N VAL A 27 23.91 -13.75 -6.11
CA VAL A 27 22.80 -13.42 -6.99
C VAL A 27 22.84 -11.91 -7.06
N ARG A 28 23.43 -11.40 -8.13
CA ARG A 28 23.36 -9.98 -8.48
C ARG A 28 21.90 -9.74 -8.88
N THR A 29 21.04 -9.57 -7.88
CA THR A 29 19.68 -9.09 -8.09
C THR A 29 19.87 -7.71 -8.69
N SER A 30 19.68 -7.59 -10.01
CA SER A 30 19.59 -6.29 -10.66
C SER A 30 18.52 -5.53 -9.88
N ALA A 31 18.92 -4.48 -9.17
CA ALA A 31 18.00 -3.63 -8.44
C ALA A 31 17.09 -2.96 -9.48
N THR A 32 15.96 -3.59 -9.77
CA THR A 32 14.89 -2.97 -10.55
C THR A 32 14.44 -1.80 -9.69
N ARG A 33 14.81 -0.58 -10.10
CA ARG A 33 14.39 0.64 -9.44
C ARG A 33 12.88 0.70 -9.60
N VAL A 34 12.13 0.23 -8.60
CA VAL A 34 10.68 0.40 -8.57
C VAL A 34 10.45 1.89 -8.57
N ARG A 35 9.99 2.43 -9.70
CA ARG A 35 9.60 3.85 -9.78
C ARG A 35 8.41 3.99 -8.86
N GLY A 36 8.63 4.61 -7.69
CA GLY A 36 7.56 5.00 -6.79
C GLY A 36 6.56 5.90 -7.51
N PRO A 37 5.32 6.02 -7.01
CA PRO A 37 4.33 6.89 -7.61
C PRO A 37 4.88 8.32 -7.71
N SER A 38 4.67 8.98 -8.85
CA SER A 38 5.06 10.38 -9.03
C SER A 38 4.17 11.36 -8.28
N ARG A 39 3.01 10.89 -7.79
CA ARG A 39 1.97 11.68 -7.13
C ARG A 39 1.37 10.94 -5.94
N ARG A 40 1.08 11.67 -4.88
CA ARG A 40 0.27 11.22 -3.74
C ARG A 40 -1.00 12.04 -3.65
N SER A 41 -2.14 11.39 -3.46
CA SER A 41 -3.41 12.04 -3.10
C SER A 41 -3.81 11.63 -1.68
N VAL A 42 -4.25 12.59 -0.87
CA VAL A 42 -4.65 12.36 0.53
C VAL A 42 -6.00 13.04 0.80
N PRO A 43 -7.04 12.28 1.17
CA PRO A 43 -8.24 12.87 1.74
C PRO A 43 -7.94 13.29 3.18
N ALA A 44 -8.13 14.57 3.49
CA ALA A 44 -7.90 15.14 4.81
C ALA A 44 -9.20 15.70 5.39
N SER A 45 -9.36 15.60 6.70
CA SER A 45 -10.39 16.32 7.43
C SER A 45 -10.09 17.83 7.44
N ARG A 46 -11.13 18.66 7.53
CA ARG A 46 -10.99 20.13 7.50
C ARG A 46 -10.05 20.70 8.56
N ASN A 47 -9.96 20.08 9.75
CA ASN A 47 -9.03 20.52 10.80
C ASN A 47 -7.55 20.26 10.46
N ALA A 48 -7.25 19.32 9.57
CA ALA A 48 -5.88 19.00 9.15
C ALA A 48 -5.40 19.84 7.96
N VAL A 49 -6.29 20.63 7.35
CA VAL A 49 -5.98 21.49 6.21
C VAL A 49 -4.75 22.40 6.44
N PRO A 50 -4.61 23.13 7.58
CA PRO A 50 -3.46 24.00 7.79
C PRO A 50 -2.11 23.26 7.82
N PHE A 51 -2.12 21.97 8.18
CA PHE A 51 -0.93 21.13 8.14
C PHE A 51 -0.49 20.86 6.70
N TYR A 52 -1.41 20.41 5.84
CA TYR A 52 -1.10 20.08 4.45
C TYR A 52 -0.68 21.31 3.63
N GLU A 53 -1.32 22.46 3.87
CA GLU A 53 -0.94 23.72 3.22
C GLU A 53 0.49 24.16 3.60
N ARG A 54 0.87 23.99 4.88
CA ARG A 54 2.24 24.27 5.33
C ARG A 54 3.28 23.39 4.64
N HIS A 55 2.89 22.16 4.28
CA HIS A 55 3.75 21.21 3.57
C HIS A 55 3.67 21.34 2.04
N ARG A 56 3.03 22.41 1.53
CA ARG A 56 2.87 22.70 0.09
C ARG A 56 2.13 21.60 -0.67
N ASP A 57 1.26 20.86 0.01
CA ASP A 57 0.35 19.95 -0.67
C ASP A 57 -0.81 20.80 -1.26
N GLU A 58 -1.18 20.55 -2.52
CA GLU A 58 -2.19 21.31 -3.28
C GLU A 58 -3.60 20.83 -2.95
N ARG A 59 -4.54 21.73 -2.64
CA ARG A 59 -5.97 21.39 -2.54
C ARG A 59 -6.54 21.17 -3.94
N VAL A 60 -7.11 20.00 -4.20
CA VAL A 60 -7.67 19.64 -5.51
C VAL A 60 -9.19 19.52 -5.53
N ALA A 61 -9.82 19.14 -4.41
CA ALA A 61 -11.27 19.04 -4.33
C ALA A 61 -11.75 19.09 -2.87
N GLU A 62 -13.04 19.38 -2.70
CA GLU A 62 -13.75 19.24 -1.44
C GLU A 62 -14.99 18.38 -1.68
N ARG A 63 -15.21 17.37 -0.83
CA ARG A 63 -16.25 16.36 -1.01
C ARG A 63 -16.92 16.01 0.31
N THR A 64 -18.21 15.73 0.27
CA THR A 64 -18.91 15.11 1.40
C THR A 64 -18.72 13.59 1.33
N ARG A 65 -18.44 12.97 2.47
CA ARG A 65 -18.23 11.53 2.59
C ARG A 65 -18.91 11.01 3.86
N GLU A 66 -19.52 9.82 3.76
CA GLU A 66 -20.01 9.09 4.92
C GLU A 66 -18.83 8.40 5.65
N PHE A 67 -18.74 8.59 6.97
CA PHE A 67 -17.74 7.98 7.85
C PHE A 67 -18.26 6.71 8.55
N GLY A 68 -19.41 6.20 8.10
CA GLY A 68 -20.13 5.09 8.70
C GLY A 68 -21.18 5.56 9.70
N GLY A 69 -22.24 4.76 9.86
CA GLY A 69 -23.35 5.07 10.77
C GLY A 69 -24.20 6.25 10.31
N GLY A 70 -24.22 6.56 9.02
CA GLY A 70 -24.97 7.70 8.47
C GLY A 70 -24.37 9.06 8.81
N VAL A 71 -23.17 9.11 9.39
CA VAL A 71 -22.49 10.37 9.68
C VAL A 71 -21.78 10.85 8.44
N GLU A 72 -22.26 11.95 7.87
CA GLU A 72 -21.59 12.65 6.79
C GLU A 72 -20.64 13.71 7.32
N GLY A 73 -19.54 13.91 6.60
CA GLY A 73 -18.70 15.07 6.82
C GLY A 73 -17.86 15.41 5.61
N THR A 74 -17.27 16.60 5.66
CA THR A 74 -16.52 17.14 4.54
C THR A 74 -15.05 16.77 4.63
N VAL A 75 -14.53 16.20 3.55
CA VAL A 75 -13.11 15.92 3.32
C VAL A 75 -12.56 16.84 2.23
N VAL A 76 -11.33 17.29 2.41
CA VAL A 76 -10.57 18.05 1.43
C VAL A 76 -9.53 17.11 0.84
N GLU A 77 -9.52 16.95 -0.48
CA GLU A 77 -8.51 16.17 -1.18
C GLU A 77 -7.28 17.04 -1.44
N PHE A 78 -6.12 16.56 -1.00
CA PHE A 78 -4.82 17.15 -1.25
C PHE A 78 -4.00 16.31 -2.22
N ARG A 79 -3.14 16.95 -3.01
CA ARG A 79 -2.21 16.32 -3.94
C ARG A 79 -0.79 16.82 -3.70
N LYS A 80 0.18 15.92 -3.79
CA LYS A 80 1.61 16.26 -3.79
C LYS A 80 2.32 15.54 -4.93
N ASP A 81 3.05 16.29 -5.74
CA ASP A 81 4.01 15.74 -6.69
C ASP A 81 5.25 15.27 -5.91
N LEU A 82 5.54 13.96 -6.00
CA LEU A 82 6.68 13.32 -5.34
C LEU A 82 7.94 13.33 -6.21
N SER A 83 7.82 13.74 -7.47
CA SER A 83 8.94 13.92 -8.39
C SER A 83 9.75 15.20 -8.13
N ALA A 84 9.16 16.17 -7.42
CA ALA A 84 9.85 17.34 -6.90
C ALA A 84 10.31 17.00 -5.48
N GLY A 85 11.45 16.32 -5.35
CA GLY A 85 12.11 16.17 -4.06
C GLY A 85 12.64 17.54 -3.63
N ASP A 86 12.18 18.02 -2.47
CA ASP A 86 12.90 19.02 -1.66
C ASP A 86 14.06 18.34 -0.92
#